data_AF-A0A537BVX1-F1
#
_entry.id   AF-A0A537BVX1-F1
#
_cell.length_a   1.000
_cell.length_b   1.000
_cell.length_c   1.000
_cell.angle_alpha   90.00
_cell.angle_beta   90.00
_cell.angle_gamma   90.00
#
_symmetry.space_group_name_H-M   'P 1'
#
loop_
_entity.id
_entity.type
_entity.pdbx_description
1 polymer ?
#
loop_
_entity_poly.entity_id
_entity_poly.type
_entity_poly.pdbx_seq_one_letter_code
_entity_poly.pdbx_strand_id
1 'polypeptide(L)'
;MGESLFVLVLFGAHAGLTHSMLPWRWGWFGKYVLYSPIGHRIHHSALPEHKDKNLGFLFPVWDWMFGTYYKGDVINEEVGVEDNYQNTRGLLFDLAESTRRAWRSVGLPTAPWTPARPRRST
;
A
#
# COMPACT_ATOMS: atom_id res chain seq x y z
N MET A 1 -19.28 20.83 -12.64
CA MET A 1 -18.18 21.04 -11.67
C MET A 1 -18.40 20.33 -10.33
N GLY A 2 -19.59 20.42 -9.71
CA GLY A 2 -19.83 19.77 -8.39
C GLY A 2 -19.75 18.24 -8.38
N GLU A 3 -20.28 17.56 -9.39
CA GLU A 3 -20.28 16.08 -9.48
C GLU A 3 -18.86 15.50 -9.61
N SER A 4 -18.01 16.11 -10.44
CA SER A 4 -16.63 15.68 -10.61
C SER A 4 -15.80 15.89 -9.33
N LEU A 5 -16.06 16.98 -8.61
CA LEU A 5 -15.43 17.24 -7.32
C LEU A 5 -15.86 16.21 -6.27
N PHE A 6 -17.15 15.88 -6.25
CA PHE A 6 -17.70 14.86 -5.35
C PHE A 6 -17.04 13.49 -5.57
N VAL A 7 -16.95 13.05 -6.83
CA VAL A 7 -16.26 11.79 -7.17
C VAL A 7 -14.79 11.83 -6.75
N LEU A 8 -14.09 12.94 -7.00
CA LEU A 8 -12.69 13.11 -6.61
C LEU A 8 -12.50 13.00 -5.09
N VAL A 9 -13.39 13.61 -4.30
CA VAL A 9 -13.35 13.54 -2.83
C VAL A 9 -13.56 12.11 -2.35
N LEU A 10 -14.53 11.38 -2.90
CA LEU A 10 -14.78 9.99 -2.52
C LEU A 10 -13.59 9.08 -2.88
N PHE A 11 -13.02 9.25 -4.07
CA PHE A 11 -11.83 8.50 -4.50
C PHE A 11 -10.63 8.80 -3.60
N GLY A 12 -10.37 10.08 -3.31
CA GLY A 12 -9.27 10.48 -2.44
C GLY A 12 -9.44 9.97 -1.01
N ALA A 13 -10.65 10.04 -0.47
CA ALA A 13 -10.96 9.52 0.86
C ALA A 13 -10.76 8.00 0.94
N HIS A 14 -11.24 7.25 -0.06
CA HIS A 14 -11.04 5.80 -0.11
C HIS A 14 -9.56 5.43 -0.27
N ALA A 15 -8.83 6.11 -1.15
CA ALA A 15 -7.40 5.90 -1.33
C ALA A 15 -6.61 6.17 -0.04
N GLY A 16 -6.93 7.25 0.68
CA GLY A 16 -6.32 7.54 1.98
C GLY A 16 -6.64 6.47 3.02
N LEU A 17 -7.89 5.99 3.04
CA LEU A 17 -8.34 4.94 3.96
C LEU A 17 -7.65 3.60 3.69
N THR A 18 -7.50 3.18 2.43
CA THR A 18 -6.89 1.89 2.09
C THR A 18 -5.38 1.86 2.33
N HIS A 19 -4.70 3.01 2.28
CA HIS A 19 -3.28 3.14 2.65
C HIS A 19 -3.05 3.34 4.16
N SER A 20 -4.10 3.28 4.98
CA SER A 20 -3.95 3.35 6.43
C SER A 20 -3.57 2.00 7.03
N MET A 21 -2.91 2.04 8.21
CA MET A 21 -2.58 0.82 8.96
C MET A 21 -3.76 0.24 9.77
N LEU A 22 -5.00 0.57 9.41
CA LEU A 22 -6.21 0.05 10.08
C LEU A 22 -6.46 -1.46 9.81
N PRO A 23 -6.81 -2.26 10.83
CA PRO A 23 -7.01 -3.71 10.69
C PRO A 23 -8.42 -4.05 10.17
N TRP A 24 -8.88 -3.40 9.10
CA TRP A 24 -10.26 -3.55 8.61
C TRP A 24 -10.34 -4.42 7.35
N ARG A 25 -11.11 -5.51 7.41
CA ARG A 25 -11.39 -6.44 6.29
C ARG A 25 -12.72 -6.20 5.57
N TRP A 26 -13.70 -5.56 6.23
CA TRP A 26 -15.07 -5.35 5.73
C TRP A 26 -15.86 -6.59 5.28
N GLY A 27 -15.37 -7.80 5.58
CA GLY A 27 -16.06 -9.06 5.29
C GLY A 27 -16.38 -9.23 3.80
N TRP A 28 -17.61 -9.63 3.48
CA TRP A 28 -18.06 -9.88 2.10
C TRP A 28 -17.91 -8.65 1.21
N PHE A 29 -18.16 -7.45 1.75
CA PHE A 29 -18.07 -6.21 1.01
C PHE A 29 -16.63 -5.93 0.59
N GLY A 30 -15.68 -6.10 1.53
CA GLY A 30 -14.24 -5.99 1.28
C GLY A 30 -13.70 -7.05 0.32
N LYS A 31 -14.35 -8.21 0.28
CA LYS A 31 -13.94 -9.36 -0.53
C LYS A 31 -14.38 -9.27 -1.99
N TYR A 32 -15.54 -8.67 -2.26
CA TYR A 32 -16.16 -8.73 -3.58
C TYR A 32 -16.49 -7.37 -4.19
N VAL A 33 -16.64 -6.32 -3.38
CA VAL A 33 -17.13 -5.02 -3.84
C VAL A 33 -16.00 -4.00 -3.87
N LEU A 34 -15.45 -3.62 -2.71
CA LEU A 34 -14.50 -2.51 -2.60
C LEU A 34 -13.35 -2.87 -1.66
N TYR A 35 -12.12 -2.55 -2.05
CA TYR A 35 -10.94 -2.88 -1.25
C TYR A 35 -10.99 -2.22 0.14
N SER A 36 -10.83 -3.06 1.16
CA SER A 36 -10.63 -2.62 2.53
C SER A 36 -9.16 -2.26 2.80
N PRO A 37 -8.84 -1.60 3.92
CA PRO A 37 -7.46 -1.36 4.34
C PRO A 37 -6.59 -2.61 4.35
N ILE A 38 -7.06 -3.73 4.90
CA ILE A 38 -6.32 -5.00 4.84
C ILE A 38 -6.20 -5.51 3.41
N GLY A 39 -7.29 -5.49 2.63
CA GLY A 39 -7.27 -6.00 1.26
C GLY A 39 -6.24 -5.31 0.38
N HIS A 40 -6.15 -3.98 0.46
CA HIS A 40 -5.12 -3.20 -0.23
C HIS A 40 -3.72 -3.38 0.37
N ARG A 41 -3.61 -3.56 1.68
CA ARG A 41 -2.31 -3.76 2.34
C ARG A 41 -1.58 -5.02 1.89
N ILE A 42 -2.32 -6.07 1.50
CA ILE A 42 -1.72 -7.29 0.94
C ILE A 42 -0.82 -6.95 -0.26
N HIS A 43 -1.25 -6.04 -1.15
CA HIS A 43 -0.44 -5.58 -2.27
C HIS A 43 0.87 -4.92 -1.83
N HIS A 44 0.83 -4.19 -0.72
CA HIS A 44 1.99 -3.50 -0.13
C HIS A 44 2.84 -4.39 0.78
N SER A 45 2.53 -5.67 0.89
CA SER A 45 3.22 -6.59 1.80
C SER A 45 4.57 -7.06 1.25
N ALA A 46 5.56 -7.20 2.13
CA ALA A 46 6.81 -7.91 1.83
C ALA A 46 6.73 -9.43 2.02
N LEU A 47 5.60 -9.98 2.49
CA LEU A 47 5.50 -11.42 2.73
C LEU A 47 5.49 -12.18 1.40
N PRO A 48 6.28 -13.27 1.27
CA PRO A 48 6.36 -14.03 0.01
C PRO A 48 5.01 -14.52 -0.53
N GLU A 49 4.07 -14.87 0.35
CA GLU A 49 2.73 -15.37 -0.04
C GLU A 49 1.80 -14.27 -0.60
N HIS A 50 2.11 -13.01 -0.32
CA HIS A 50 1.37 -11.84 -0.81
C HIS A 50 1.91 -11.32 -2.14
N LYS A 51 3.01 -11.90 -2.64
CA LYS A 51 3.60 -11.52 -3.92
C LYS A 51 2.59 -11.67 -5.06
N ASP A 52 2.49 -10.64 -5.89
CA ASP A 52 1.59 -10.57 -7.04
C ASP A 52 0.11 -10.79 -6.66
N LYS A 53 -0.30 -10.34 -5.45
CA LYS A 53 -1.67 -10.41 -4.96
C LYS A 53 -2.33 -9.05 -4.81
N ASN A 54 -3.66 -9.06 -4.93
CA ASN A 54 -4.56 -7.92 -4.70
C ASN A 54 -4.16 -6.67 -5.48
N LEU A 55 -3.95 -6.82 -6.79
CA LEU A 55 -3.41 -5.81 -7.70
C LEU A 55 -4.44 -4.74 -8.12
N GLY A 56 -5.73 -4.99 -7.91
CA GLY A 56 -6.79 -4.04 -8.21
C GLY A 56 -6.72 -2.80 -7.31
N PHE A 57 -6.99 -1.63 -7.88
CA PHE A 57 -6.91 -0.37 -7.15
C PHE A 57 -8.15 -0.13 -6.25
N LEU A 58 -9.35 -0.23 -6.82
CA LEU A 58 -10.62 -0.05 -6.09
C LEU A 58 -11.35 -1.36 -5.81
N PHE A 59 -11.49 -2.18 -6.84
CA PHE A 59 -12.45 -3.29 -6.84
C PHE A 59 -11.72 -4.64 -6.87
N PRO A 60 -11.95 -5.52 -5.87
CA PRO A 60 -11.37 -6.87 -5.84
C PRO A 60 -11.83 -7.79 -6.97
N VAL A 61 -12.91 -7.44 -7.66
CA VAL A 61 -13.47 -8.26 -8.75
C VAL A 61 -12.43 -8.59 -9.82
N TRP A 62 -11.52 -7.66 -10.12
CA TRP A 62 -10.44 -7.88 -11.07
C TRP A 62 -9.50 -8.99 -10.59
N ASP A 63 -9.13 -8.97 -9.33
CA ASP A 63 -8.28 -10.00 -8.73
C ASP A 63 -8.94 -11.37 -8.65
N TRP A 64 -10.26 -11.42 -8.52
CA TRP A 64 -11.01 -12.67 -8.66
C TRP A 64 -11.00 -13.17 -10.11
N MET A 65 -11.19 -12.28 -11.08
CA MET A 65 -11.19 -12.63 -12.51
C MET A 65 -9.82 -13.14 -12.99
N PHE A 66 -8.73 -12.56 -12.50
CA PHE A 66 -7.37 -12.90 -12.93
C PHE A 66 -6.62 -13.83 -11.94
N GLY A 67 -7.27 -14.27 -10.86
CA GLY A 67 -6.68 -15.21 -9.91
C GLY A 67 -5.59 -14.62 -9.01
N THR A 68 -5.52 -13.29 -8.91
CA THR A 68 -4.57 -12.56 -8.07
C THR A 68 -5.13 -12.22 -6.68
N TYR A 69 -6.38 -12.59 -6.38
CA TYR A 69 -6.94 -12.36 -5.04
C TYR A 69 -6.32 -13.29 -3.99
N TYR A 70 -5.75 -12.72 -2.92
CA TYR A 70 -5.25 -13.45 -1.77
C TYR A 70 -6.40 -13.94 -0.90
N LYS A 71 -6.49 -15.26 -0.73
CA LYS A 71 -7.59 -15.95 -0.02
C LYS A 71 -7.23 -16.37 1.41
N GLY A 72 -5.98 -16.16 1.82
CA GLY A 72 -5.52 -16.56 3.15
C GLY A 72 -5.85 -15.55 4.24
N ASP A 73 -5.49 -15.91 5.46
CA ASP A 73 -5.76 -15.12 6.65
C ASP A 73 -4.53 -14.38 7.18
N VAL A 74 -3.35 -14.62 6.60
CA VAL A 74 -2.13 -13.90 6.99
C VAL A 74 -2.25 -12.43 6.59
N ILE A 75 -1.85 -11.55 7.49
CA ILE A 75 -1.82 -10.11 7.29
C ILE A 75 -0.41 -9.66 7.63
N ASN A 76 0.14 -8.78 6.82
CA ASN A 76 1.41 -8.15 7.13
C ASN A 76 1.28 -7.08 8.21
N GLU A 77 2.16 -7.16 9.20
CA GLU A 77 2.32 -6.12 10.21
C GLU A 77 3.03 -4.89 9.65
N GLU A 78 3.93 -5.10 8.68
CA GLU A 78 4.75 -4.06 8.07
C GLU A 78 4.54 -3.99 6.55
N VAL A 79 4.64 -2.77 6.02
CA VAL A 79 4.70 -2.49 4.58
C VAL A 79 6.08 -2.92 4.06
N GLY A 80 6.16 -3.45 2.84
CA GLY A 80 7.41 -3.89 2.21
C GLY A 80 8.35 -2.78 1.75
N VAL A 81 8.44 -1.69 2.53
CA VAL A 81 9.36 -0.57 2.29
C VAL A 81 10.46 -0.63 3.35
N GLU A 82 11.70 -0.77 2.90
CA GLU A 82 12.87 -0.72 3.79
C GLU A 82 13.03 0.68 4.40
N ASP A 83 13.54 0.74 5.64
CA ASP A 83 13.77 1.98 6.39
C ASP A 83 12.55 2.93 6.44
N ASN A 84 11.35 2.35 6.62
CA ASN A 84 10.12 3.11 6.71
C ASN A 84 10.11 4.01 7.96
N TYR A 85 10.22 5.31 7.73
CA TYR A 85 10.19 6.36 8.76
C TYR A 85 8.83 7.03 8.89
N GLN A 86 7.87 6.71 8.01
CA GLN A 86 6.57 7.35 7.94
C GLN A 86 5.74 7.01 9.19
N ASN A 87 4.94 7.96 9.65
CA ASN A 87 4.09 7.86 10.85
C ASN A 87 4.85 7.55 12.16
N THR A 88 6.15 7.90 12.24
CA THR A 88 6.95 7.68 13.47
C THR A 88 7.11 8.91 14.34
N ARG A 89 7.20 10.11 13.74
CA ARG A 89 7.45 11.39 14.43
C ARG A 89 6.44 12.50 14.10
N GLY A 90 5.35 12.13 13.43
CA GLY A 90 4.25 13.03 13.07
C GLY A 90 4.39 13.67 11.68
N LEU A 91 3.30 14.31 11.25
CA LEU A 91 3.10 14.77 9.86
C LEU A 91 4.19 15.74 9.36
N LEU A 92 4.60 16.71 10.18
CA LEU A 92 5.60 17.70 9.76
C LEU A 92 6.97 17.07 9.52
N PHE A 93 7.35 16.10 10.36
CA PHE A 93 8.58 15.34 10.16
C PHE A 93 8.49 14.52 8.88
N ASP A 94 7.38 13.81 8.67
CA ASP A 94 7.17 12.98 7.49
C ASP A 94 7.23 13.82 6.20
N LEU A 95 6.61 15.00 6.18
CA LEU A 95 6.65 15.92 5.03
C LEU A 95 8.07 16.44 4.77
N ALA A 96 8.76 16.89 5.81
CA ALA A 96 10.11 17.42 5.69
C ALA A 96 11.10 16.33 5.23
N GLU A 97 11.04 15.15 5.83
CA GLU A 97 11.91 14.02 5.51
C GLU A 97 11.63 13.45 4.12
N SER A 98 10.35 13.35 3.72
CA SER A 98 9.96 12.96 2.35
C SER A 98 10.52 13.90 1.31
N THR A 99 10.36 15.21 1.53
CA THR A 99 10.90 16.24 0.63
C THR A 99 12.42 16.19 0.57
N ARG A 100 13.08 16.05 1.74
CA ARG A 100 14.54 15.96 1.84
C ARG A 100 15.09 14.74 1.10
N ARG A 101 14.48 13.57 1.25
CA ARG A 101 14.88 12.34 0.55
C ARG A 101 14.64 12.44 -0.95
N ALA A 102 13.50 12.97 -1.37
CA ALA A 102 13.19 13.20 -2.79
C ALA A 102 14.17 14.18 -3.45
N TRP A 103 14.54 15.26 -2.76
CA TRP A 103 15.54 16.19 -3.28
C TRP A 103 16.92 15.53 -3.43
N ARG A 104 17.33 14.70 -2.46
CA ARG A 104 18.60 13.96 -2.52
C ARG A 104 18.63 12.94 -3.66
N SER A 105 17.52 12.28 -3.97
CA SER A 105 17.46 11.30 -5.06
C SER A 105 17.56 11.94 -6.45
N VAL A 106 17.17 13.21 -6.59
CA VAL A 106 17.33 13.98 -7.84
C VAL A 106 18.72 14.59 -7.97
N GLY A 107 19.37 14.95 -6.84
CA GLY A 107 20.64 15.69 -6.82
C GLY A 107 21.92 14.84 -6.75
N LEU A 108 21.83 13.52 -6.55
CA LEU A 108 22.99 12.62 -6.50
C LEU A 108 22.94 11.63 -7.66
N PRO A 109 24.08 11.30 -8.32
CA PRO A 109 24.12 10.13 -9.19
C PRO A 109 23.71 8.93 -8.34
N THR A 110 22.60 8.28 -8.69
CA THR A 110 22.14 7.08 -7.99
C THR A 110 23.28 6.07 -8.02
N ALA A 111 23.74 5.63 -6.85
CA ALA A 111 24.65 4.49 -6.76
C ALA A 111 24.05 3.32 -7.57
N PRO A 112 24.88 2.46 -8.19
CA PRO A 112 24.38 1.32 -8.94
C PRO A 112 23.38 0.54 -8.10
N TRP A 113 22.22 0.24 -8.67
CA TRP A 113 21.21 -0.58 -8.00
C TRP A 113 21.88 -1.86 -7.50
N THR A 114 21.86 -2.05 -6.18
CA THR A 114 22.40 -3.24 -5.53
C THR A 114 21.20 -4.03 -5.03
N PRO A 115 20.98 -5.28 -5.50
CA PRO A 115 19.83 -6.06 -5.06
C PRO A 115 19.86 -6.25 -3.53
N ALA A 116 18.71 -6.04 -2.88
CA ALA A 116 18.55 -6.34 -1.46
C ALA A 116 18.87 -7.82 -1.19
N ARG A 117 19.66 -8.10 -0.16
CA ARG A 117 19.92 -9.49 0.25
C ARG A 117 18.60 -10.10 0.74
N PRO A 118 18.26 -11.33 0.34
CA PRO A 118 17.08 -12.00 0.86
C PRO A 118 17.20 -12.09 2.39
N ARG A 119 16.22 -11.52 3.12
CA ARG A 119 16.10 -11.78 4.56
C ARG A 119 15.87 -13.27 4.74
N ARG A 120 16.79 -13.93 5.45
CA ARG A 120 16.58 -15.31 5.88
C ARG A 120 15.37 -15.33 6.81
N SER A 121 14.33 -16.06 6.44
CA SER A 121 13.29 -16.46 7.37
C SER A 121 13.93 -17.36 8.44
N THR A 122 14.08 -16.83 9.65
CA THR A 122 14.32 -17.63 10.86
C THR A 122 13.00 -18.16 11.38
#